data_AF-A0A930YBW8-F1
#
_entry.id   AF-A0A930YBW8-F1
#
_cell.length_a   1.000
_cell.length_b   1.000
_cell.length_c   1.000
_cell.angle_alpha   90.00
_cell.angle_beta   90.00
_cell.angle_gamma   90.00
#
_symmetry.space_group_name_H-M   'P 1'
#
loop_
_entity.id
_entity.type
_entity.pdbx_description
1 polymer ?
#
loop_
_entity_poly.entity_id
_entity_poly.type
_entity_poly.pdbx_seq_one_letter_code
_entity_poly.pdbx_strand_id
1 'polypeptide(L)'
;MGDPHRGLDEEPLDLGELPQSGRSAEPATPPRRRRPPAWSLLVLVGLLLAALTAGLVDQRARSTEQVALDRCGTDARAAMLRADAVMGAMQEYLRPAYAFETSERSRAGLDAILAQEAVKVEPRLTGALGLCEHVAVWSVHRQLARERDAYVAYLRARLDQIRATAQGRPPTGSDERLARLRQEAFGVDG
;
A
#
# COMPACT_ATOMS: atom_id res chain seq x y z
N MET A 1 29.97 -23.47 -25.11
CA MET A 1 30.65 -22.16 -24.98
C MET A 1 30.38 -21.66 -23.57
N GLY A 2 31.28 -21.74 -22.60
CA GLY A 2 32.72 -21.97 -22.61
C GLY A 2 33.39 -20.83 -21.83
N ASP A 3 33.51 -20.99 -20.50
CA ASP A 3 34.77 -20.71 -19.79
C ASP A 3 34.72 -21.20 -18.33
N PRO A 4 35.40 -22.32 -18.02
CA PRO A 4 35.86 -22.71 -16.68
C PRO A 4 37.39 -22.46 -16.54
N HIS A 5 37.90 -22.44 -15.29
CA HIS A 5 39.29 -22.08 -14.87
C HIS A 5 39.46 -20.58 -14.57
N ARG A 6 40.25 -20.08 -13.63
CA ARG A 6 41.48 -20.44 -12.88
C ARG A 6 41.61 -19.32 -11.83
N GLY A 7 42.31 -19.39 -10.71
CA GLY A 7 43.29 -20.32 -10.20
C GLY A 7 43.53 -19.94 -8.73
N LEU A 8 43.91 -20.95 -7.97
CA LEU A 8 44.46 -20.84 -6.63
C LEU A 8 45.91 -20.39 -6.80
N ASP A 9 46.23 -19.19 -6.36
CA ASP A 9 47.62 -18.77 -6.13
C ASP A 9 47.84 -18.73 -4.62
N GLU A 10 48.32 -19.86 -4.11
CA GLU A 10 48.89 -19.97 -2.76
C GLU A 10 50.29 -19.34 -2.79
N GLU A 11 50.40 -18.06 -2.43
CA GLU A 11 51.69 -17.44 -2.14
C GLU A 11 52.25 -17.96 -0.81
N PRO A 12 53.44 -18.56 -0.76
CA PRO A 12 54.13 -18.86 0.48
C PRO A 12 54.64 -17.54 1.08
N LEU A 13 53.97 -17.05 2.12
CA LEU A 13 54.45 -15.90 2.87
C LEU A 13 55.79 -16.22 3.55
N ASP A 14 56.78 -15.44 3.13
CA ASP A 14 58.15 -15.34 3.60
C ASP A 14 58.20 -15.11 5.13
N LEU A 15 58.73 -16.11 5.83
CA LEU A 15 59.06 -16.08 7.25
C LEU A 15 60.34 -15.26 7.46
N GLY A 16 60.22 -13.95 7.31
CA GLY A 16 61.27 -12.99 7.67
C GLY A 16 61.56 -13.03 9.17
N GLU A 17 62.79 -13.40 9.50
CA GLU A 17 63.34 -13.48 10.86
C GLU A 17 63.34 -12.15 11.63
N LEU A 18 63.22 -12.33 12.94
CA LEU A 18 62.96 -11.38 14.02
C LEU A 18 64.00 -10.27 14.20
N PRO A 19 63.58 -9.09 14.70
CA PRO A 19 64.32 -8.41 15.74
C PRO A 19 63.71 -8.71 17.11
N GLN A 20 64.41 -9.53 17.89
CA GLN A 20 64.26 -9.62 19.34
C GLN A 20 64.68 -8.28 19.97
N SER A 21 63.80 -7.30 20.00
CA SER A 21 63.96 -6.14 20.88
C SER A 21 63.31 -6.49 22.22
N GLY A 22 64.15 -6.76 23.22
CA GLY A 22 63.73 -6.90 24.61
C GLY A 22 63.09 -5.62 25.14
N ARG A 23 61.80 -5.43 24.85
CA ARG A 23 60.94 -4.62 25.70
C ARG A 23 60.55 -5.50 26.87
N SER A 24 61.13 -5.21 28.02
CA SER A 24 60.60 -5.58 29.32
C SER A 24 59.09 -5.46 29.26
N ALA A 25 58.40 -6.59 29.28
CA ALA A 25 56.96 -6.63 29.44
C ALA A 25 56.69 -6.08 30.85
N GLU A 26 56.48 -4.76 30.95
CA GLU A 26 55.80 -4.18 32.09
C GLU A 26 54.53 -5.02 32.29
N PRO A 27 54.27 -5.52 33.51
CA PRO A 27 53.06 -6.26 33.77
C PRO A 27 51.88 -5.33 33.49
N ALA A 28 51.23 -5.53 32.33
CA ALA A 28 50.07 -4.79 31.91
C ALA A 28 49.05 -4.89 33.05
N THR A 29 48.90 -3.79 33.78
CA THR A 29 48.03 -3.74 34.96
C THR A 29 46.63 -4.11 34.47
N PRO A 30 45.99 -5.15 35.02
CA PRO A 30 44.68 -5.56 34.52
C PRO A 30 43.75 -4.36 34.58
N PRO A 31 43.03 -4.04 33.48
CA PRO A 31 42.18 -2.85 33.46
C PRO A 31 41.18 -2.97 34.62
N ARG A 32 41.28 -2.06 35.59
CA ARG A 32 40.34 -1.96 36.70
C ARG A 32 38.95 -1.79 36.09
N ARG A 33 38.14 -2.86 36.09
CA ARG A 33 36.71 -2.81 35.73
C ARG A 33 36.02 -1.82 36.67
N ARG A 34 35.91 -0.56 36.25
CA ARG A 34 35.07 0.42 36.93
C ARG A 34 33.64 -0.10 36.84
N ARG A 35 33.08 -0.54 37.97
CA ARG A 35 31.67 -0.91 38.04
C ARG A 35 30.86 0.33 37.65
N PRO A 36 29.94 0.23 36.68
CA PRO A 36 29.09 1.36 36.34
C PRO A 36 28.31 1.76 37.60
N PRO A 37 28.15 3.07 37.86
CA PRO A 37 27.43 3.54 39.03
C PRO A 37 25.97 3.09 38.97
N ALA A 38 25.36 2.73 40.11
CA ALA A 38 24.02 2.10 40.14
C ALA A 38 22.91 2.90 39.42
N TRP A 39 23.05 4.23 39.32
CA TRP A 39 22.09 5.07 38.58
C TRP A 39 22.04 4.77 37.08
N SER A 40 23.15 4.33 36.46
CA SER A 40 23.15 4.03 35.03
C SER A 40 22.31 2.79 34.71
N LEU A 41 22.27 1.81 35.63
CA LEU A 41 21.39 0.65 35.52
C LEU A 41 19.92 1.07 35.61
N LEU A 42 19.57 1.95 36.53
CA LEU A 42 18.19 2.46 36.64
C LEU A 42 17.75 3.23 35.39
N VAL A 43 18.63 4.09 34.85
CA VAL A 43 18.35 4.81 33.60
C VAL A 43 18.17 3.83 32.43
N LEU A 44 19.05 2.83 32.32
CA LEU A 44 18.95 1.82 31.27
C LEU A 44 17.63 1.03 31.36
N VAL A 45 17.28 0.56 32.56
CA VAL A 45 16.02 -0.16 32.79
C VAL A 45 14.82 0.74 32.48
N GLY A 46 14.85 2.01 32.89
CA GLY A 46 13.81 2.98 32.57
C GLY A 46 13.63 3.17 31.06
N LEU A 47 14.73 3.30 30.31
CA LEU A 47 14.72 3.42 28.85
C LEU A 47 14.18 2.15 28.17
N LEU A 48 14.58 0.97 28.66
CA LEU A 48 14.08 -0.31 28.13
C LEU A 48 12.58 -0.46 28.36
N LEU A 49 12.09 -0.10 29.54
CA LEU A 49 10.66 -0.11 29.85
C LEU A 49 9.88 0.87 28.97
N ALA A 50 10.40 2.10 28.79
CA ALA A 50 9.79 3.09 27.90
C ALA A 50 9.75 2.63 26.43
N ALA A 51 10.82 1.99 25.95
CA ALA A 51 10.86 1.42 24.60
C ALA A 51 9.85 0.28 24.43
N LEU A 52 9.71 -0.58 25.44
CA LEU A 52 8.76 -1.69 25.43
C LEU A 52 7.31 -1.20 25.43
N THR A 53 6.98 -0.22 26.27
CA THR A 53 5.62 0.35 26.31
C THR A 53 5.29 1.10 25.03
N ALA A 54 6.23 1.88 24.48
CA ALA A 54 6.07 2.53 23.18
C ALA A 54 5.83 1.49 22.06
N GLY A 55 6.60 0.42 22.02
CA GLY A 55 6.44 -0.65 21.04
C GLY A 55 5.09 -1.38 21.14
N LEU A 56 4.56 -1.59 22.35
CA LEU A 56 3.24 -2.18 22.55
C LEU A 56 2.10 -1.26 22.09
N VAL A 57 2.23 0.05 22.34
CA VAL A 57 1.26 1.04 21.87
C VAL A 57 1.27 1.13 20.34
N ASP A 58 2.46 1.16 19.73
CA ASP A 58 2.64 1.15 18.28
C ASP A 58 2.01 -0.08 17.62
N GLN A 59 2.27 -1.27 18.14
CA GLN A 59 1.67 -2.52 17.65
C GLN A 59 0.15 -2.55 17.75
N ARG A 60 -0.42 -2.03 18.85
CA ARG A 60 -1.87 -1.93 19.00
C ARG A 60 -2.46 -0.91 18.03
N ALA A 61 -1.85 0.26 17.90
CA ALA A 61 -2.28 1.27 16.93
C ALA A 61 -2.27 0.70 15.51
N ARG A 62 -1.16 0.07 15.11
CA ARG A 62 -0.98 -0.53 13.79
C ARG A 62 -2.01 -1.61 13.50
N SER A 63 -2.32 -2.49 14.45
CA SER A 63 -3.35 -3.53 14.24
C SER A 63 -4.76 -2.96 14.14
N THR A 64 -5.11 -1.93 14.92
CA THR A 64 -6.42 -1.26 14.79
C THR A 64 -6.57 -0.52 13.47
N GLU A 65 -5.53 0.15 13.00
CA GLU A 65 -5.52 0.81 11.69
C GLU A 65 -5.63 -0.19 10.55
N GLN A 66 -4.90 -1.31 10.63
CA GLN A 66 -4.97 -2.36 9.61
C GLN A 66 -6.36 -2.96 9.51
N VAL A 67 -7.01 -3.29 10.63
CA VAL A 67 -8.39 -3.80 10.63
C VAL A 67 -9.38 -2.78 10.05
N ALA A 68 -9.18 -1.48 10.31
CA ALA A 68 -10.01 -0.43 9.72
C ALA A 68 -9.81 -0.33 8.20
N LEU A 69 -8.56 -0.43 7.73
CA LEU A 69 -8.24 -0.44 6.30
C LEU A 69 -8.78 -1.68 5.60
N ASP A 70 -8.63 -2.87 6.18
CA ASP A 70 -9.15 -4.12 5.61
C ASP A 70 -10.66 -4.06 5.42
N ARG A 71 -11.39 -3.46 6.37
CA ARG A 71 -12.84 -3.24 6.25
C ARG A 71 -13.17 -2.26 5.12
N CYS A 72 -12.49 -1.11 5.08
CA CYS A 72 -12.64 -0.16 3.97
C CYS A 72 -12.34 -0.82 2.62
N GLY A 73 -11.25 -1.56 2.48
CA GLY A 73 -10.87 -2.26 1.26
C GLY A 73 -11.89 -3.32 0.83
N THR A 74 -12.43 -4.08 1.80
CA THR A 74 -13.49 -5.06 1.54
C THR A 74 -14.78 -4.40 1.05
N ASP A 75 -15.22 -3.32 1.71
CA ASP A 75 -16.43 -2.59 1.33
C ASP A 75 -16.25 -1.87 -0.01
N ALA A 76 -15.08 -1.29 -0.26
CA ALA A 76 -14.69 -0.68 -1.53
C ALA A 76 -14.75 -1.69 -2.67
N ARG A 77 -14.15 -2.87 -2.50
CA ARG A 77 -14.18 -3.95 -3.49
C ARG A 77 -15.61 -4.46 -3.72
N ALA A 78 -16.40 -4.64 -2.66
CA ALA A 78 -17.78 -5.08 -2.78
C ALA A 78 -18.67 -4.06 -3.50
N ALA A 79 -18.50 -2.77 -3.23
CA ALA A 79 -19.21 -1.70 -3.91
C ALA A 79 -18.82 -1.64 -5.40
N MET A 80 -17.53 -1.75 -5.70
CA MET A 80 -17.00 -1.80 -7.06
C MET A 80 -17.53 -2.99 -7.85
N LEU A 81 -17.40 -4.23 -7.34
CA LEU A 81 -17.85 -5.43 -8.03
C LEU A 81 -19.35 -5.36 -8.37
N ARG A 82 -20.15 -4.76 -7.47
CA ARG A 82 -21.57 -4.52 -7.77
C ARG A 82 -21.78 -3.45 -8.83
N ALA A 83 -21.07 -2.34 -8.77
CA ALA A 83 -21.16 -1.30 -9.79
C ALA A 83 -20.76 -1.85 -11.16
N ASP A 84 -19.67 -2.61 -11.24
CA ASP A 84 -19.18 -3.27 -12.45
C ASP A 84 -20.18 -4.31 -12.97
N ALA A 85 -20.77 -5.13 -12.08
CA ALA A 85 -21.78 -6.09 -12.48
C ALA A 85 -23.03 -5.43 -13.06
N VAL A 86 -23.55 -4.37 -12.43
CA VAL A 86 -24.76 -3.66 -12.90
C VAL A 86 -24.47 -2.91 -14.20
N MET A 87 -23.43 -2.07 -14.21
CA MET A 87 -23.11 -1.24 -15.37
C MET A 87 -22.63 -2.09 -16.54
N GLY A 88 -21.80 -3.11 -16.29
CA GLY A 88 -21.33 -4.04 -17.31
C GLY A 88 -22.46 -4.86 -17.92
N ALA A 89 -23.41 -5.35 -17.12
CA ALA A 89 -24.59 -6.04 -17.64
C ALA A 89 -25.45 -5.12 -18.53
N MET A 90 -25.60 -3.85 -18.17
CA MET A 90 -26.34 -2.89 -19.00
C MET A 90 -25.61 -2.53 -20.28
N GLN A 91 -24.30 -2.32 -20.23
CA GLN A 91 -23.51 -2.11 -21.44
C GLN A 91 -23.61 -3.32 -22.37
N GLU A 92 -23.53 -4.54 -21.83
CA GLU A 92 -23.65 -5.78 -22.58
C GLU A 92 -25.03 -5.94 -23.23
N TYR A 93 -26.09 -5.59 -22.49
CA TYR A 93 -27.48 -5.59 -22.96
C TYR A 93 -27.74 -4.54 -24.05
N LEU A 94 -27.20 -3.33 -23.89
CA LEU A 94 -27.43 -2.22 -24.82
C LEU A 94 -26.52 -2.28 -26.06
N ARG A 95 -25.37 -2.98 -25.98
CA ARG A 95 -24.39 -3.11 -27.08
C ARG A 95 -25.00 -3.48 -28.44
N PRO A 96 -25.88 -4.48 -28.59
CA PRO A 96 -26.53 -4.75 -29.87
C PRO A 96 -27.40 -3.57 -30.33
N ALA A 97 -28.15 -2.91 -29.44
CA ALA A 97 -28.95 -1.75 -29.79
C ALA A 97 -28.08 -0.59 -30.32
N TYR A 98 -26.94 -0.31 -29.68
CA TYR A 98 -25.98 0.69 -30.18
C TYR A 98 -25.39 0.35 -31.56
N ALA A 99 -25.28 -0.92 -31.92
CA ALA A 99 -24.72 -1.37 -33.19
C ALA A 99 -25.68 -1.16 -34.37
N PHE A 100 -26.99 -1.29 -34.15
CA PHE A 100 -28.01 -1.15 -35.21
C PHE A 100 -28.63 0.25 -35.28
N GLU A 101 -28.54 1.02 -34.21
CA GLU A 101 -29.20 2.32 -34.10
C GLU A 101 -28.32 3.47 -34.64
N THR A 102 -28.79 4.12 -35.69
CA THR A 102 -28.09 5.25 -36.35
C THR A 102 -28.66 6.62 -35.98
N SER A 103 -29.85 6.68 -35.37
CA SER A 103 -30.50 7.93 -35.02
C SER A 103 -30.02 8.49 -33.67
N GLU A 104 -29.76 9.81 -33.62
CA GLU A 104 -29.33 10.48 -32.38
C GLU A 104 -30.37 10.38 -31.26
N ARG A 105 -31.67 10.44 -31.61
CA ARG A 105 -32.78 10.38 -30.64
C ARG A 105 -32.84 9.04 -29.93
N SER A 106 -32.66 7.93 -30.65
CA SER A 106 -32.68 6.61 -30.03
C SER A 106 -31.43 6.37 -29.18
N ARG A 107 -30.25 6.87 -29.59
CA ARG A 107 -29.03 6.85 -28.75
C ARG A 107 -29.22 7.58 -27.43
N ALA A 108 -29.82 8.76 -27.45
CA ALA A 108 -30.14 9.49 -26.22
C ALA A 108 -31.09 8.70 -25.29
N GLY A 109 -31.98 7.88 -25.84
CA GLY A 109 -32.84 6.97 -25.06
C GLY A 109 -32.04 5.86 -24.37
N LEU A 110 -31.08 5.24 -25.07
CA LEU A 110 -30.19 4.22 -24.48
C LEU A 110 -29.28 4.82 -23.40
N ASP A 111 -28.75 6.03 -23.63
CA ASP A 111 -27.93 6.75 -22.66
C ASP A 111 -28.74 7.12 -21.41
N ALA A 112 -30.03 7.47 -21.56
CA ALA A 112 -30.92 7.73 -20.43
C ALA A 112 -31.17 6.48 -19.56
N ILE A 113 -31.26 5.30 -20.16
CA ILE A 113 -31.36 4.02 -19.42
C ILE A 113 -30.07 3.79 -18.62
N LEU A 114 -28.92 3.96 -19.26
CA LEU A 114 -27.62 3.80 -18.59
C LEU A 114 -27.43 4.80 -17.45
N ALA A 115 -27.85 6.06 -17.65
CA ALA A 115 -27.84 7.10 -16.63
C ALA A 115 -28.72 6.74 -15.42
N GLN A 116 -29.91 6.19 -15.65
CA GLN A 116 -30.81 5.77 -14.57
C GLN A 116 -30.20 4.66 -13.71
N GLU A 117 -29.47 3.71 -14.30
CA GLU A 117 -28.77 2.66 -13.56
C GLU A 117 -27.53 3.20 -12.83
N ALA A 118 -26.81 4.16 -13.42
CA ALA A 118 -25.71 4.85 -12.77
C ALA A 118 -26.15 5.54 -11.46
N VAL A 119 -27.32 6.19 -11.45
CA VAL A 119 -27.91 6.80 -10.24
C VAL A 119 -28.15 5.76 -9.13
N LYS A 120 -28.51 4.52 -9.47
CA LYS A 120 -28.78 3.46 -8.48
C LYS A 120 -27.52 2.93 -7.82
N VAL A 121 -26.38 2.95 -8.51
CA VAL A 121 -25.11 2.43 -7.98
C VAL A 121 -24.31 3.49 -7.20
N GLU A 122 -24.52 4.78 -7.49
CA GLU A 122 -23.80 5.91 -6.87
C GLU A 122 -23.79 5.89 -5.32
N PRO A 123 -24.91 5.64 -4.61
CA PRO A 123 -24.92 5.73 -3.15
C PRO A 123 -23.98 4.75 -2.47
N ARG A 124 -23.78 3.55 -3.06
CA ARG A 124 -22.88 2.54 -2.47
C ARG A 124 -21.41 2.90 -2.64
N LEU A 125 -21.03 3.43 -3.79
CA LEU A 125 -19.68 3.95 -4.01
C LEU A 125 -19.39 5.15 -3.12
N THR A 126 -20.38 6.04 -2.94
CA THR A 126 -20.28 7.18 -2.02
C THR A 126 -20.11 6.73 -0.58
N GLY A 127 -20.89 5.74 -0.14
CA GLY A 127 -20.76 5.16 1.20
C GLY A 127 -19.39 4.51 1.43
N ALA A 128 -18.90 3.70 0.48
CA ALA A 128 -17.57 3.10 0.56
C ALA A 128 -16.46 4.15 0.59
N LEU A 129 -16.56 5.19 -0.24
CA LEU A 129 -15.61 6.31 -0.23
C LEU A 129 -15.60 7.01 1.13
N GLY A 130 -16.77 7.32 1.67
CA GLY A 130 -16.90 7.93 3.00
C GLY A 130 -16.25 7.09 4.09
N LEU A 131 -16.47 5.77 4.10
CA LEU A 131 -15.84 4.87 5.07
C LEU A 131 -14.31 4.93 4.97
N CYS A 132 -13.75 4.87 3.76
CA CYS A 132 -12.32 4.91 3.53
C CYS A 132 -11.67 6.27 3.87
N GLU A 133 -12.35 7.38 3.60
CA GLU A 133 -11.87 8.73 3.94
C GLU A 133 -11.79 8.96 5.46
N HIS A 134 -12.66 8.32 6.23
CA HIS A 134 -12.69 8.43 7.69
C HIS A 134 -11.68 7.52 8.39
N VAL A 135 -10.96 6.65 7.67
CA VAL A 135 -9.91 5.82 8.28
C VAL A 135 -8.72 6.69 8.66
N ALA A 136 -8.58 6.94 9.96
CA ALA A 136 -7.42 7.61 10.52
C ALA A 136 -6.22 6.66 10.54
N VAL A 137 -5.13 7.07 9.90
CA VAL A 137 -3.86 6.34 9.87
C VAL A 137 -2.76 7.29 10.32
N TRP A 138 -1.94 6.85 11.28
CA TRP A 138 -0.83 7.66 11.76
C TRP A 138 0.22 7.85 10.66
N SER A 139 0.78 9.06 10.57
CA SER A 139 1.75 9.42 9.52
C SER A 139 3.05 8.61 9.58
N VAL A 140 3.37 8.02 10.75
CA VAL A 140 4.49 7.08 10.91
C VAL A 140 4.25 5.75 10.18
N HIS A 141 2.99 5.34 10.00
CA HIS A 141 2.60 4.13 9.27
C HIS A 141 2.42 4.40 7.78
N ARG A 142 3.48 4.88 7.12
CA ARG A 142 3.46 5.33 5.71
C ARG A 142 2.92 4.31 4.70
N GLN A 143 3.05 3.01 4.99
CA GLN A 143 2.49 1.96 4.12
C GLN A 143 0.96 1.96 4.17
N LEU A 144 0.39 1.94 5.37
CA LEU A 144 -1.06 1.99 5.61
C LEU A 144 -1.67 3.28 5.06
N ALA A 145 -0.97 4.41 5.21
CA ALA A 145 -1.43 5.69 4.69
C ALA A 145 -1.50 5.69 3.15
N ARG A 146 -0.48 5.14 2.48
CA ARG A 146 -0.45 5.00 1.01
C ARG A 146 -1.57 4.08 0.52
N GLU A 147 -1.82 2.98 1.23
CA GLU A 147 -2.88 2.04 0.87
C GLU A 147 -4.27 2.69 0.98
N ARG A 148 -4.54 3.40 2.08
CA ARG A 148 -5.75 4.21 2.22
C ARG A 148 -5.93 5.18 1.07
N ASP A 149 -4.88 5.93 0.75
CA ASP A 149 -4.91 6.96 -0.29
C ASP A 149 -5.17 6.35 -1.67
N ALA A 150 -4.66 5.15 -1.94
CA ALA A 150 -4.96 4.39 -3.15
C ALA A 150 -6.44 3.99 -3.24
N TYR A 151 -7.04 3.43 -2.17
CA TYR A 151 -8.47 3.12 -2.13
C TYR A 151 -9.33 4.36 -2.39
N VAL A 152 -9.02 5.47 -1.70
CA VAL A 152 -9.75 6.73 -1.83
C VAL A 152 -9.61 7.32 -3.24
N ALA A 153 -8.40 7.33 -3.80
CA ALA A 153 -8.16 7.85 -5.14
C ALA A 153 -8.92 7.05 -6.21
N TYR A 154 -8.92 5.72 -6.11
CA TYR A 154 -9.69 4.85 -7.00
C TYR A 154 -11.19 5.10 -6.88
N LEU A 155 -11.74 5.07 -5.66
CA LEU A 155 -13.18 5.25 -5.43
C LEU A 155 -13.68 6.61 -5.89
N ARG A 156 -12.91 7.69 -5.67
CA ARG A 156 -13.24 9.02 -6.18
C ARG A 156 -13.31 9.03 -7.70
N ALA A 157 -12.28 8.50 -8.38
CA ALA A 157 -12.25 8.44 -9.84
C ALA A 157 -13.41 7.61 -10.41
N ARG A 158 -13.75 6.47 -9.78
CA ARG A 158 -14.89 5.64 -10.18
C ARG A 158 -16.23 6.36 -9.96
N LEU A 159 -16.38 7.03 -8.83
CA LEU A 159 -17.58 7.79 -8.50
C LEU A 159 -17.78 8.96 -9.48
N ASP A 160 -16.71 9.67 -9.85
CA ASP A 160 -16.76 10.74 -10.84
C ASP A 160 -17.22 10.24 -12.22
N GLN A 161 -16.74 9.06 -12.65
CA GLN A 161 -17.24 8.43 -13.88
C GLN A 161 -18.73 8.07 -13.78
N ILE A 162 -19.16 7.44 -12.69
CA ILE A 162 -20.57 7.07 -12.48
C ILE A 162 -21.47 8.31 -12.48
N ARG A 163 -21.04 9.39 -11.82
CA ARG A 163 -21.76 10.67 -11.80
C ARG A 163 -21.81 11.33 -13.18
N ALA A 164 -20.74 11.25 -13.96
CA ALA A 164 -20.76 11.74 -15.33
C ALA A 164 -21.80 10.97 -16.16
N THR A 165 -21.80 9.65 -16.10
CA THR A 165 -22.79 8.80 -16.78
C THR A 165 -24.22 9.08 -16.31
N ALA A 166 -24.44 9.25 -14.99
CA ALA A 166 -25.73 9.60 -14.43
C ALA A 166 -26.28 10.95 -14.95
N GLN A 167 -25.38 11.84 -15.38
CA GLN A 167 -25.72 13.14 -15.96
C GLN A 167 -25.77 13.10 -17.50
N GLY A 168 -25.65 11.91 -18.12
CA GLY A 168 -25.57 11.75 -19.57
C GLY A 168 -24.29 12.34 -20.18
N ARG A 169 -23.27 12.58 -19.36
CA ARG A 169 -21.96 13.07 -19.82
C ARG A 169 -21.04 11.90 -20.10
N PRO A 170 -20.14 12.01 -21.11
CA PRO A 170 -19.11 11.00 -21.30
C PRO A 170 -18.23 10.91 -20.03
N PRO A 171 -17.76 9.71 -19.67
CA PRO A 171 -16.91 9.52 -18.51
C PRO A 171 -15.67 10.40 -18.60
N THR A 172 -15.36 11.13 -17.54
CA THR A 172 -14.18 11.98 -17.46
C THR A 172 -12.97 11.18 -17.00
N GLY A 173 -12.02 10.93 -17.91
CA GLY A 173 -10.75 10.23 -17.64
C GLY A 173 -10.56 8.96 -18.47
N SER A 174 -9.32 8.61 -18.76
CA SER A 174 -9.01 7.40 -19.53
C SER A 174 -9.24 6.13 -18.72
N ASP A 175 -9.74 5.09 -19.38
CA ASP A 175 -9.90 3.76 -18.78
C ASP A 175 -8.56 3.22 -18.25
N GLU A 176 -7.45 3.56 -18.90
CA GLU A 176 -6.09 3.25 -18.45
C GLU A 176 -5.76 3.87 -17.08
N ARG A 177 -6.18 5.12 -16.83
CA ARG A 177 -5.95 5.77 -15.54
C ARG A 177 -6.73 5.05 -14.44
N LEU A 178 -7.98 4.69 -14.71
CA LEU A 178 -8.80 3.97 -13.75
C LEU A 178 -8.26 2.56 -13.49
N ALA A 179 -7.80 1.86 -14.52
CA ALA A 179 -7.17 0.55 -14.41
C ALA A 179 -5.89 0.61 -13.55
N ARG A 180 -5.04 1.62 -13.76
CA ARG A 180 -3.87 1.85 -12.91
C ARG A 180 -4.25 2.10 -11.45
N LEU A 181 -5.23 2.97 -11.20
CA LEU A 181 -5.71 3.22 -9.83
C LEU A 181 -6.31 1.97 -9.18
N ARG A 182 -7.01 1.11 -9.95
CA ARG A 182 -7.51 -0.18 -9.47
C ARG A 182 -6.36 -1.09 -9.05
N GLN A 183 -5.32 -1.18 -9.88
CA GLN A 183 -4.14 -2.00 -9.61
C GLN A 183 -3.36 -1.49 -8.38
N GLU A 184 -3.22 -0.18 -8.24
CA GLU A 184 -2.58 0.44 -7.07
C GLU A 184 -3.39 0.19 -5.78
N ALA A 185 -4.73 0.22 -5.87
CA ALA A 185 -5.61 0.03 -4.72
C ALA A 185 -5.72 -1.46 -4.31
N PHE A 186 -5.92 -2.37 -5.27
CA PHE A 186 -6.32 -3.75 -4.97
C PHE A 186 -5.30 -4.82 -5.40
N GLY A 187 -4.22 -4.45 -6.07
CA GLY A 187 -3.26 -5.39 -6.67
C GLY A 187 -3.74 -5.99 -7.99
N VAL A 188 -3.01 -7.01 -8.46
CA VAL A 188 -3.22 -7.65 -9.78
C VAL A 188 -4.39 -8.63 -9.81
N ASP A 189 -4.85 -9.09 -8.63
CA ASP A 189 -5.90 -10.13 -8.49
C ASP A 189 -7.30 -9.57 -8.21
N GLY A 190 -7.53 -8.28 -8.50
CA GLY A 190 -8.77 -7.56 -8.18
C GLY A 190 -9.79 -7.50 -9.30
#